data_AF-A0A2A6C0Y5-F1
#
_entry.id   AF-A0A2A6C0Y5-F1
#
_cell.length_a   1.000
_cell.length_b   1.000
_cell.length_c   1.000
_cell.angle_alpha   90.00
_cell.angle_beta   90.00
_cell.angle_gamma   90.00
#
_symmetry.space_group_name_H-M   'P 1'
#
loop_
_entity.id
_entity.type
_entity.pdbx_description
1 polymer ?
#
loop_
_entity_poly.entity_id
_entity_poly.type
_entity_poly.pdbx_seq_one_letter_code
_entity_poly.pdbx_strand_id
1 'polypeptide(L)'
;MPICHSRTFSLYESLDFVLSYFRMNRLIQKINILDLFSWNGAQSADEQSVASYGRSVALTRTVRDALSMSTRAVYGAESKRMSLLFHLLYCKSAGSFLDLIQARGNGAQAFRIKGGAQQISIKMAAELDDRLRLSTGVKKIETSEDGPTRVTLECKRLVLAIPPNQCAKLEFSPPLGYLKRRLFDSMEPGHFIKFVVTFATAFWRDDGLSGEIASTGRTTVPGEDLVRFLGEKALREFIAYEEKNWKHEPYNGGCPVDHVTPGNMDAFVTIRDMHYGVHFAGTETAIAWMGYMSGAVESGKRAANEVLHALGVDHNYLKGSQLSADCKRPQAPRDQYE
;
A
#
# COMPACT_ATOMS: atom_id res chain seq x y z
N MET A 1 17.56 -35.76 8.40
CA MET A 1 17.32 -35.26 7.04
C MET A 1 17.83 -33.83 6.96
N PRO A 2 18.56 -33.43 5.92
CA PRO A 2 19.17 -32.10 5.90
C PRO A 2 18.05 -31.05 5.78
N ILE A 3 18.15 -30.06 6.66
CA ILE A 3 17.30 -28.86 6.75
C ILE A 3 17.25 -28.22 5.36
N CYS A 4 16.04 -27.91 4.89
CA CYS A 4 15.73 -27.43 3.54
C CYS A 4 16.73 -26.35 3.08
N HIS A 5 17.51 -26.65 2.05
CA HIS A 5 18.51 -25.74 1.48
C HIS A 5 17.88 -24.37 1.17
N SER A 6 18.36 -23.32 1.86
CA SER A 6 18.34 -21.97 1.31
C SER A 6 19.12 -22.02 0.01
N ARG A 7 18.45 -21.97 -1.13
CA ARG A 7 19.17 -21.79 -2.40
C ARG A 7 19.68 -20.35 -2.40
N THR A 8 20.92 -20.16 -1.96
CA THR A 8 21.64 -18.90 -2.16
C THR A 8 21.72 -18.63 -3.66
N PHE A 9 21.50 -17.37 -4.04
CA PHE A 9 21.67 -16.96 -5.43
C PHE A 9 23.09 -17.31 -5.86
N SER A 10 23.23 -17.93 -7.03
CA SER A 10 24.53 -18.04 -7.69
C SER A 10 25.10 -16.65 -7.96
N LEU A 11 26.41 -16.55 -8.19
CA LEU A 11 27.04 -15.26 -8.52
C LEU A 11 26.37 -14.59 -9.74
N TYR A 12 25.97 -15.39 -10.73
CA TYR A 12 25.26 -14.92 -11.92
C TYR A 12 23.86 -14.37 -11.59
N GLU A 13 23.08 -15.06 -10.76
CA GLU A 13 21.76 -14.60 -10.31
C GLU A 13 21.86 -13.34 -9.44
N SER A 14 22.88 -13.26 -8.58
CA SER A 14 23.17 -12.07 -7.78
C SER A 14 23.52 -10.86 -8.66
N LEU A 15 24.36 -11.06 -9.69
CA LEU A 15 24.70 -10.00 -10.64
C LEU A 15 23.47 -9.54 -11.44
N ASP A 16 22.67 -10.48 -11.94
CA ASP A 16 21.41 -10.17 -12.64
C ASP A 16 20.43 -9.39 -11.74
N PHE A 17 20.29 -9.78 -10.47
CA PHE A 17 19.46 -9.07 -9.51
C PHE A 17 19.93 -7.63 -9.32
N VAL A 18 21.23 -7.43 -9.11
CA VAL A 18 21.83 -6.09 -8.93
C VAL A 18 21.64 -5.23 -10.18
N LEU A 19 21.91 -5.77 -11.37
CA LEU A 19 21.72 -5.05 -12.64
C LEU A 19 20.25 -4.68 -12.89
N SER A 20 19.33 -5.62 -12.65
CA SER A 20 17.89 -5.40 -12.77
C SER A 20 17.41 -4.34 -11.79
N TYR A 21 17.87 -4.40 -10.54
CA TYR A 21 17.57 -3.40 -9.52
C TYR A 21 18.08 -2.01 -9.93
N PHE A 22 19.32 -1.88 -10.41
CA PHE A 22 19.86 -0.59 -10.85
C PHE A 22 19.06 0.00 -12.03
N ARG A 23 18.63 -0.84 -12.98
CA ARG A 23 17.78 -0.41 -14.10
C ARG A 23 16.43 0.12 -13.59
N MET A 24 15.81 -0.58 -12.66
CA MET A 24 14.53 -0.15 -12.06
C MET A 24 14.71 1.13 -11.25
N ASN A 25 15.76 1.22 -10.42
CA ASN A 25 16.02 2.41 -9.61
C ASN A 25 16.26 3.66 -10.47
N ARG A 26 16.92 3.53 -11.63
CA ARG A 26 17.05 4.64 -12.59
C ARG A 26 15.70 5.15 -13.10
N LEU A 27 14.72 4.27 -13.28
CA LEU A 27 13.36 4.68 -13.67
C LEU A 27 12.61 5.31 -12.49
N ILE A 28 12.73 4.75 -11.28
CA ILE A 28 12.16 5.32 -10.04
C ILE A 28 12.64 6.78 -9.88
N GLN A 29 13.93 7.08 -10.11
CA GLN A 29 14.43 8.45 -9.97
C GLN A 29 13.79 9.45 -10.94
N LYS A 30 13.24 9.01 -12.08
CA LYS A 30 12.54 9.87 -13.04
C LYS A 30 11.12 10.23 -12.61
N ILE A 31 10.54 9.51 -11.64
CA ILE A 31 9.16 9.74 -11.22
C ILE A 31 9.07 11.05 -10.44
N ASN A 32 8.25 11.97 -10.96
CA ASN A 32 7.66 13.06 -10.21
C ASN A 32 6.26 12.64 -9.77
N ILE A 33 6.04 12.50 -8.46
CA ILE A 33 4.77 12.02 -7.89
C ILE A 33 3.60 12.98 -8.18
N LEU A 34 3.89 14.27 -8.39
CA LEU A 34 2.88 15.29 -8.68
C LEU A 34 2.69 15.52 -10.19
N ASP A 35 3.57 14.97 -11.03
CA ASP A 35 3.51 15.07 -12.49
C ASP A 35 4.06 13.78 -13.11
N LEU A 36 3.22 12.75 -13.15
CA LEU A 36 3.63 11.39 -13.50
C LEU A 36 4.13 11.24 -14.93
N PHE A 37 3.68 12.11 -15.84
CA PHE A 37 3.99 12.08 -17.26
C PHE A 37 5.08 13.09 -17.67
N SER A 38 5.78 13.67 -16.70
CA SER A 38 6.82 14.69 -16.94
C SER A 38 8.06 14.21 -17.70
N TRP A 39 8.21 12.89 -17.95
CA TRP A 39 9.37 12.32 -18.63
C TRP A 39 8.95 11.46 -19.84
N ASN A 40 9.73 11.51 -20.92
CA ASN A 40 9.36 10.97 -22.24
C ASN A 40 8.97 9.48 -22.27
N GLY A 41 9.38 8.67 -21.28
CA GLY A 41 9.05 7.25 -21.24
C GLY A 41 7.91 6.88 -20.29
N ALA A 42 7.23 7.86 -19.68
CA ALA A 42 6.14 7.62 -18.75
C ALA A 42 4.99 6.85 -19.41
N GLN A 43 4.55 7.30 -20.58
CA GLN A 43 3.48 6.65 -21.35
C GLN A 43 3.83 5.18 -21.68
N SER A 44 5.04 4.96 -22.20
CA SER A 44 5.51 3.60 -22.51
C SER A 44 5.65 2.73 -21.26
N ALA A 45 5.98 3.32 -20.10
CA ALA A 45 6.01 2.60 -18.84
C ALA A 45 4.59 2.27 -18.35
N ASP A 46 3.58 3.10 -18.63
CA ASP A 46 2.20 2.77 -18.27
C ASP A 46 1.61 1.66 -19.16
N GLU A 47 1.93 1.67 -20.44
CA GLU A 47 1.48 0.64 -21.41
C GLU A 47 2.10 -0.74 -21.15
N GLN A 48 3.16 -0.81 -20.33
CA GLN A 48 3.83 -2.04 -19.97
C GLN A 48 3.38 -2.56 -18.60
N SER A 49 3.21 -3.87 -18.48
CA SER A 49 3.08 -4.51 -17.17
C SER A 49 4.42 -4.72 -16.48
N VAL A 50 4.41 -4.83 -15.14
CA VAL A 50 5.61 -5.20 -14.34
C VAL A 50 6.20 -6.53 -14.84
N ALA A 51 5.37 -7.50 -15.23
CA ALA A 51 5.84 -8.76 -15.81
C ALA A 51 6.55 -8.57 -17.16
N SER A 52 6.05 -7.68 -18.02
CA SER A 52 6.68 -7.39 -19.32
C SER A 52 8.04 -6.74 -19.13
N TYR A 53 8.11 -5.77 -18.22
CA TYR A 53 9.37 -5.16 -17.82
C TYR A 53 10.37 -6.17 -17.26
N GLY A 54 9.92 -7.03 -16.33
CA GLY A 54 10.78 -8.09 -15.77
C GLY A 54 11.37 -9.00 -16.84
N ARG A 55 10.61 -9.34 -17.88
CA ARG A 55 11.12 -10.14 -19.02
C ARG A 55 12.13 -9.39 -19.89
N SER A 56 12.05 -8.07 -19.98
CA SER A 56 12.96 -7.28 -20.81
C SER A 56 14.28 -6.96 -20.10
N VAL A 57 14.30 -6.91 -18.77
CA VAL A 57 15.50 -6.51 -18.02
C VAL A 57 16.22 -7.63 -17.29
N ALA A 58 15.53 -8.69 -16.86
CA ALA A 58 16.13 -9.76 -16.08
C ALA A 58 16.61 -10.92 -16.97
N LEU A 59 17.84 -11.38 -16.73
CA LEU A 59 18.48 -12.45 -17.49
C LEU A 59 18.05 -13.84 -17.00
N THR A 60 17.76 -13.97 -15.71
CA THR A 60 17.48 -15.25 -15.04
C THR A 60 15.98 -15.44 -14.81
N ARG A 61 15.58 -16.70 -14.64
CA ARG A 61 14.23 -17.00 -14.13
C ARG A 61 14.09 -16.56 -12.67
N THR A 62 15.13 -16.73 -11.87
CA THR A 62 15.16 -16.39 -10.44
C THR A 62 14.80 -14.92 -10.17
N VAL A 63 15.37 -13.97 -10.91
CA VAL A 63 15.04 -12.54 -10.75
C VAL A 63 13.61 -12.22 -11.22
N ARG A 64 13.14 -12.86 -12.28
CA ARG A 64 11.73 -12.71 -12.75
C ARG A 64 10.72 -13.25 -11.74
N ASP A 65 11.04 -14.38 -11.12
CA ASP A 65 10.22 -14.99 -10.08
C ASP A 65 10.25 -14.13 -8.80
N ALA A 66 11.40 -13.56 -8.44
CA ALA A 66 11.54 -12.65 -7.31
C ALA A 66 10.68 -11.37 -7.50
N LEU A 67 10.72 -10.77 -8.69
CA LEU A 67 9.87 -9.62 -9.01
C LEU A 67 8.38 -9.98 -8.91
N SER A 68 7.98 -11.12 -9.49
CA SER A 68 6.57 -11.57 -9.44
C SER A 68 6.12 -11.98 -8.04
N MET A 69 7.03 -12.49 -7.20
CA MET A 69 6.76 -12.73 -5.78
C MET A 69 6.59 -11.43 -5.02
N SER A 70 7.43 -10.41 -5.27
CA SER A 70 7.29 -9.10 -4.62
C SER A 70 5.97 -8.41 -4.97
N THR A 71 5.47 -8.52 -6.21
CA THR A 71 4.18 -7.91 -6.56
C THR A 71 3.02 -8.58 -5.82
N ARG A 72 3.07 -9.91 -5.67
CA ARG A 72 2.08 -10.65 -4.88
C ARG A 72 2.16 -10.25 -3.41
N ALA A 73 3.36 -10.16 -2.85
CA ALA A 73 3.57 -9.82 -1.44
C ALA A 73 3.19 -8.37 -1.09
N VAL A 74 3.51 -7.41 -1.95
CA VAL A 74 3.30 -5.97 -1.69
C VAL A 74 1.88 -5.53 -2.06
N TYR A 75 1.30 -6.07 -3.13
CA TYR A 75 0.04 -5.57 -3.68
C TYR A 75 -1.09 -6.59 -3.68
N GLY A 76 -0.82 -7.88 -3.40
CA GLY A 76 -1.83 -8.94 -3.58
C GLY A 76 -2.23 -9.13 -5.04
N ALA A 77 -1.34 -8.78 -5.99
CA ALA A 77 -1.63 -8.79 -7.42
C ALA A 77 -0.52 -9.44 -8.26
N GLU A 78 -0.93 -10.07 -9.35
CA GLU A 78 -0.02 -10.66 -10.33
C GLU A 78 0.71 -9.55 -11.11
N SER A 79 2.02 -9.67 -11.28
CA SER A 79 2.87 -8.68 -11.97
C SER A 79 2.43 -8.39 -13.41
N LYS A 80 1.70 -9.32 -14.06
CA LYS A 80 1.15 -9.14 -15.41
C LYS A 80 -0.07 -8.22 -15.47
N ARG A 81 -0.78 -8.01 -14.36
CA ARG A 81 -1.96 -7.12 -14.28
C ARG A 81 -1.62 -5.69 -13.91
N MET A 82 -0.40 -5.42 -13.47
CA MET A 82 -0.02 -4.15 -12.87
C MET A 82 0.79 -3.28 -13.84
N SER A 83 0.40 -2.01 -13.97
CA SER A 83 1.18 -1.00 -14.70
C SER A 83 2.58 -0.86 -14.12
N LEU A 84 3.60 -0.84 -14.99
CA LEU A 84 4.97 -0.56 -14.55
C LEU A 84 5.07 0.87 -14.01
N LEU A 85 4.41 1.86 -14.63
CA LEU A 85 4.41 3.23 -14.12
C LEU A 85 3.83 3.31 -12.70
N PHE A 86 2.74 2.59 -12.42
CA PHE A 86 2.18 2.49 -11.07
C PHE A 86 3.19 1.88 -10.08
N HIS A 87 3.84 0.78 -10.46
CA HIS A 87 4.85 0.14 -9.61
C HIS A 87 6.03 1.08 -9.30
N LEU A 88 6.52 1.82 -10.30
CA LEU A 88 7.59 2.81 -10.13
C LEU A 88 7.18 3.96 -9.21
N LEU A 89 5.94 4.46 -9.35
CA LEU A 89 5.35 5.45 -8.45
C LEU A 89 5.31 4.95 -7.01
N TYR A 90 4.81 3.74 -6.81
CA TYR A 90 4.70 3.15 -5.48
C TYR A 90 6.07 3.01 -4.81
N CYS A 91 7.07 2.51 -5.56
CA CYS A 91 8.47 2.47 -5.10
C CYS A 91 9.04 3.86 -4.79
N LYS A 92 8.76 4.87 -5.64
CA LYS A 92 9.20 6.25 -5.40
C LYS A 92 8.62 6.80 -4.11
N SER A 93 7.35 6.51 -3.81
CA SER A 93 6.67 6.97 -2.59
C SER A 93 7.30 6.40 -1.31
N ALA A 94 7.82 5.17 -1.36
CA ALA A 94 8.52 4.52 -0.25
C ALA A 94 10.00 4.91 -0.15
N GLY A 95 10.59 5.43 -1.23
CA GLY A 95 12.01 5.78 -1.35
C GLY A 95 12.73 4.88 -2.35
N SER A 96 12.54 3.58 -2.24
CA SER A 96 13.06 2.58 -3.19
C SER A 96 12.20 1.31 -3.19
N PHE A 97 12.45 0.45 -4.17
CA PHE A 97 11.88 -0.91 -4.18
C PHE A 97 12.34 -1.75 -2.98
N LEU A 98 13.58 -1.58 -2.52
CA LEU A 98 14.10 -2.34 -1.39
C LEU A 98 13.45 -1.94 -0.06
N ASP A 99 13.16 -0.65 0.12
CA ASP A 99 12.49 -0.14 1.33
C ASP A 99 11.08 -0.76 1.52
N LEU A 100 10.43 -1.18 0.43
CA LEU A 100 9.14 -1.86 0.45
C LEU A 100 9.20 -3.32 0.93
N ILE A 101 10.34 -4.00 0.75
CA ILE A 101 10.44 -5.46 0.96
C ILE A 101 11.35 -5.87 2.11
N GLN A 102 12.11 -4.93 2.69
CA GLN A 102 13.08 -5.25 3.74
C GLN A 102 12.48 -5.28 5.15
N ALA A 103 12.68 -6.40 5.84
CA ALA A 103 12.22 -6.61 7.21
C ALA A 103 13.09 -5.99 8.32
N ARG A 104 14.25 -5.42 7.99
CA ARG A 104 15.21 -4.85 8.96
C ARG A 104 15.53 -3.39 8.65
N GLY A 105 16.15 -2.72 9.63
CA GLY A 105 16.56 -1.32 9.51
C GLY A 105 15.37 -0.38 9.42
N ASN A 106 15.36 0.50 8.42
CA ASN A 106 14.28 1.47 8.20
C ASN A 106 13.24 1.00 7.16
N GLY A 107 13.23 -0.30 6.83
CA GLY A 107 12.29 -0.89 5.88
C GLY A 107 10.85 -0.97 6.42
N ALA A 108 9.91 -1.20 5.51
CA ALA A 108 8.47 -1.15 5.79
C ALA A 108 7.99 -2.15 6.86
N GLN A 109 8.72 -3.25 7.09
CA GLN A 109 8.35 -4.29 8.05
C GLN A 109 9.16 -4.27 9.35
N ALA A 110 9.97 -3.23 9.58
CA ALA A 110 10.90 -3.17 10.71
C ALA A 110 10.23 -3.12 12.10
N PHE A 111 9.05 -2.47 12.20
CA PHE A 111 8.41 -2.21 13.48
C PHE A 111 6.96 -2.68 13.54
N ARG A 112 6.53 -3.06 14.75
CA ARG A 112 5.13 -3.37 15.07
C ARG A 112 4.72 -2.58 16.30
N ILE A 113 3.44 -2.19 16.35
CA ILE A 113 2.86 -1.50 17.51
C ILE A 113 2.51 -2.54 18.58
N LYS A 114 3.07 -2.38 19.78
CA LYS A 114 2.74 -3.23 20.93
C LYS A 114 1.23 -3.17 21.21
N GLY A 115 0.59 -4.34 21.20
CA GLY A 115 -0.85 -4.49 21.39
C GLY A 115 -1.71 -4.23 20.14
N GLY A 116 -1.11 -4.04 18.97
CA GLY A 116 -1.82 -4.00 17.68
C GLY A 116 -2.05 -2.60 17.10
N ALA A 117 -2.02 -2.50 15.78
CA ALA A 117 -2.11 -1.23 15.07
C ALA A 117 -3.49 -0.56 15.13
N GLN A 118 -4.56 -1.34 15.31
CA GLN A 118 -5.93 -0.82 15.41
C GLN A 118 -6.12 0.15 16.58
N GLN A 119 -5.24 0.10 17.60
CA GLN A 119 -5.26 1.04 18.71
C GLN A 119 -5.17 2.50 18.27
N ILE A 120 -4.51 2.79 17.13
CA ILE A 120 -4.46 4.16 16.59
C ILE A 120 -5.88 4.66 16.33
N SER A 121 -6.66 3.93 15.53
CA SER A 121 -8.03 4.31 15.17
C SER A 121 -8.97 4.28 16.38
N ILE A 122 -8.80 3.34 17.30
CA ILE A 122 -9.61 3.27 18.54
C ILE A 122 -9.37 4.49 19.42
N LYS A 123 -8.11 4.89 19.62
CA LYS A 123 -7.77 6.07 20.43
C LYS A 123 -8.26 7.36 19.78
N MET A 124 -8.10 7.51 18.46
CA MET A 124 -8.67 8.64 17.73
C MET A 124 -10.19 8.68 17.82
N ALA A 125 -10.86 7.52 17.73
CA ALA A 125 -12.31 7.41 17.85
C ALA A 125 -12.81 7.85 19.25
N ALA A 126 -12.06 7.57 20.31
CA ALA A 126 -12.42 7.99 21.67
C ALA A 126 -12.42 9.52 21.85
N GLU A 127 -11.70 10.28 21.02
CA GLU A 127 -11.69 11.75 21.05
C GLU A 127 -12.86 12.38 20.26
N LEU A 128 -13.61 11.58 19.50
CA LEU A 128 -14.70 12.08 18.64
C LEU A 128 -16.06 12.14 19.36
N ASP A 129 -16.21 11.51 20.52
CA ASP A 129 -17.45 11.44 21.29
C ASP A 129 -18.67 11.06 20.40
N ASP A 130 -19.75 11.84 20.47
CA ASP A 130 -21.01 11.66 19.74
C ASP A 130 -20.90 11.96 18.23
N ARG A 131 -19.75 12.49 17.78
CA ARG A 131 -19.50 12.79 16.36
C ARG A 131 -19.18 11.53 15.55
N LEU A 132 -18.76 10.44 16.19
CA LEU A 132 -18.51 9.16 15.52
C LEU A 132 -19.81 8.36 15.33
N ARG A 133 -20.19 8.13 14.08
CA ARG A 133 -21.36 7.32 13.73
C ARG A 133 -20.96 6.03 13.03
N LEU A 134 -21.02 4.92 13.76
CA LEU A 134 -20.81 3.58 13.21
C LEU A 134 -22.05 3.08 12.46
N SER A 135 -21.91 1.98 11.70
CA SER A 135 -23.02 1.36 10.95
C SER A 135 -23.77 2.31 10.02
N THR A 136 -23.10 3.38 9.54
CA THR A 136 -23.68 4.44 8.73
C THR A 136 -23.06 4.41 7.34
N GLY A 137 -23.54 3.49 6.50
CA GLY A 137 -23.06 3.34 5.12
C GLY A 137 -23.56 4.45 4.20
N VAL A 138 -22.66 5.29 3.70
CA VAL A 138 -22.97 6.29 2.66
C VAL A 138 -23.18 5.57 1.32
N LYS A 139 -24.25 5.94 0.60
CA LYS A 139 -24.56 5.41 -0.74
C LYS A 139 -24.60 6.48 -1.83
N LYS A 140 -25.02 7.69 -1.47
CA LYS A 140 -25.15 8.84 -2.36
C LYS A 140 -24.52 10.07 -1.73
N ILE A 141 -23.88 10.88 -2.57
CA ILE A 141 -23.30 12.17 -2.23
C ILE A 141 -23.90 13.21 -3.18
N GLU A 142 -24.52 14.24 -2.63
CA GLU A 142 -25.05 15.37 -3.37
C GLU A 142 -24.24 16.62 -3.01
N THR A 143 -23.73 17.36 -3.98
CA THR A 143 -22.87 18.53 -3.74
C THR A 143 -23.07 19.57 -4.84
N SER A 144 -22.64 20.80 -4.61
CA SER A 144 -22.54 21.83 -5.64
C SER A 144 -21.32 22.71 -5.39
N GLU A 145 -21.04 23.64 -6.31
CA GLU A 145 -19.85 24.50 -6.27
C GLU A 145 -19.78 25.38 -5.01
N ASP A 146 -20.88 26.07 -4.71
CA ASP A 146 -20.96 26.97 -3.55
C ASP A 146 -21.95 26.49 -2.47
N GLY A 147 -22.61 25.36 -2.69
CA GLY A 147 -23.64 24.83 -1.78
C GLY A 147 -23.13 23.72 -0.86
N PRO A 148 -23.96 23.32 0.11
CA PRO A 148 -23.57 22.29 1.05
C PRO A 148 -23.45 20.92 0.36
N THR A 149 -22.57 20.07 0.90
CA THR A 149 -22.52 18.65 0.56
C THR A 149 -23.47 17.88 1.47
N ARG A 150 -24.36 17.09 0.86
CA ARG A 150 -25.30 16.20 1.54
C ARG A 150 -24.89 14.75 1.34
N VAL A 151 -24.81 14.04 2.46
CA VAL A 151 -24.64 12.58 2.52
C VAL A 151 -25.80 12.03 3.35
N THR A 152 -25.53 11.35 4.46
CA THR A 152 -26.51 11.12 5.53
C THR A 152 -26.82 12.37 6.35
N LEU A 153 -25.96 13.40 6.28
CA LEU A 153 -26.08 14.70 6.92
C LEU A 153 -25.70 15.78 5.94
N GLU A 154 -26.11 17.02 6.22
CA GLU A 154 -25.62 18.20 5.50
C GLU A 154 -24.32 18.71 6.15
N CYS A 155 -23.32 19.03 5.32
CA CYS A 155 -22.03 19.56 5.75
C CYS A 155 -21.51 20.59 4.74
N LYS A 156 -20.60 21.48 5.18
CA LYS A 156 -19.99 22.47 4.27
C LYS A 156 -19.00 21.83 3.30
N ARG A 157 -18.27 20.81 3.77
CA ARG A 157 -17.25 20.06 3.01
C ARG A 157 -17.25 18.61 3.49
N LEU A 158 -16.93 17.70 2.59
CA LEU A 158 -16.82 16.27 2.86
C LEU A 158 -15.38 15.80 2.57
N VAL A 159 -14.82 14.98 3.45
CA VAL A 159 -13.60 14.22 3.16
C VAL A 159 -13.98 12.75 2.99
N LEU A 160 -13.72 12.17 1.82
CA LEU A 160 -13.81 10.74 1.59
C LEU A 160 -12.46 10.09 1.85
N ALA A 161 -12.40 9.23 2.87
CA ALA A 161 -11.19 8.53 3.29
C ALA A 161 -11.36 7.00 3.17
N ILE A 162 -11.95 6.54 2.07
CA ILE A 162 -12.15 5.11 1.74
C ILE A 162 -11.40 4.76 0.45
N PRO A 163 -11.12 3.47 0.20
CA PRO A 163 -10.36 3.08 -0.99
C PRO A 163 -11.08 3.47 -2.30
N PRO A 164 -10.33 3.79 -3.38
CA PRO A 164 -10.89 4.17 -4.69
C PRO A 164 -11.93 3.19 -5.24
N ASN A 165 -11.70 1.88 -5.12
CA ASN A 165 -12.67 0.87 -5.53
C ASN A 165 -14.00 0.92 -4.75
N GLN A 166 -14.01 1.49 -3.53
CA GLN A 166 -15.22 1.72 -2.73
C GLN A 166 -15.89 3.04 -3.13
N CYS A 167 -15.11 4.07 -3.47
CA CYS A 167 -15.64 5.30 -4.04
C CYS A 167 -16.42 5.03 -5.34
N ALA A 168 -16.00 4.05 -6.15
CA ALA A 168 -16.73 3.63 -7.35
C ALA A 168 -18.17 3.18 -7.07
N LYS A 169 -18.46 2.67 -5.86
CA LYS A 169 -19.79 2.17 -5.48
C LYS A 169 -20.75 3.28 -5.04
N LEU A 170 -20.26 4.51 -4.88
CA LEU A 170 -21.07 5.65 -4.47
C LEU A 170 -21.71 6.34 -5.67
N GLU A 171 -22.95 6.80 -5.50
CA GLU A 171 -23.62 7.69 -6.43
C GLU A 171 -23.22 9.14 -6.14
N PHE A 172 -22.81 9.90 -7.17
CA PHE A 172 -22.47 11.31 -7.06
C PHE A 172 -23.46 12.15 -7.86
N SER A 173 -23.99 13.21 -7.23
CA SER A 173 -24.83 14.22 -7.88
C SER A 173 -24.28 15.63 -7.59
N PRO A 174 -23.83 16.38 -8.60
CA PRO A 174 -23.69 15.98 -10.00
C PRO A 174 -22.64 14.85 -10.18
N PRO A 175 -22.66 14.14 -11.33
CA PRO A 175 -21.73 13.06 -11.61
C PRO A 175 -20.26 13.49 -11.55
N LEU A 176 -19.37 12.57 -11.19
CA LEU A 176 -17.92 12.79 -11.25
C LEU A 176 -17.47 13.09 -12.70
N GLY A 177 -16.41 13.90 -12.82
CA GLY A 177 -15.71 14.05 -14.10
C GLY A 177 -15.22 12.71 -14.65
N TYR A 178 -15.16 12.60 -15.98
CA TYR A 178 -14.88 11.34 -16.69
C TYR A 178 -13.62 10.61 -16.18
N LEU A 179 -12.49 11.32 -16.08
CA LEU A 179 -11.22 10.73 -15.63
C LEU A 179 -11.29 10.24 -14.18
N LYS A 180 -11.93 11.00 -13.29
CA LYS A 180 -12.12 10.61 -11.88
C LYS A 180 -13.01 9.37 -11.75
N ARG A 181 -14.09 9.29 -12.53
CA ARG A 181 -14.97 8.12 -12.58
C ARG A 181 -14.22 6.89 -13.08
N ARG A 182 -13.51 7.02 -14.21
CA ARG A 182 -12.69 5.95 -14.78
C ARG A 182 -11.61 5.48 -13.81
N LEU A 183 -10.98 6.38 -13.07
CA LEU A 183 -10.01 6.03 -12.04
C LEU A 183 -10.64 5.08 -11.01
N PHE A 184 -11.74 5.49 -10.40
CA PHE A 184 -12.40 4.67 -9.37
C PHE A 184 -12.85 3.30 -9.92
N ASP A 185 -13.36 3.26 -11.15
CA ASP A 185 -13.76 2.00 -11.80
C ASP A 185 -12.61 1.06 -12.14
N SER A 186 -11.42 1.62 -12.42
CA SER A 186 -10.27 0.85 -12.91
C SER A 186 -9.26 0.47 -11.84
N MET A 187 -9.35 1.04 -10.62
CA MET A 187 -8.51 0.64 -9.50
C MET A 187 -8.94 -0.72 -8.96
N GLU A 188 -8.07 -1.71 -9.15
CA GLU A 188 -8.35 -3.09 -8.76
C GLU A 188 -7.79 -3.37 -7.35
N PRO A 189 -8.61 -3.88 -6.41
CA PRO A 189 -8.10 -4.28 -5.11
C PRO A 189 -7.20 -5.51 -5.21
N GLY A 190 -6.14 -5.53 -4.40
CA GLY A 190 -5.36 -6.73 -4.15
C GLY A 190 -6.17 -7.87 -3.52
N HIS A 191 -5.67 -9.09 -3.69
CA HIS A 191 -6.20 -10.28 -3.02
C HIS A 191 -5.18 -10.85 -2.06
N PHE A 192 -5.55 -10.92 -0.77
CA PHE A 192 -4.63 -11.36 0.27
C PHE A 192 -5.35 -12.18 1.34
N ILE A 193 -4.72 -13.29 1.73
CA ILE A 193 -5.02 -14.00 2.96
C ILE A 193 -3.85 -13.75 3.91
N LYS A 194 -4.15 -13.23 5.09
CA LYS A 194 -3.18 -13.13 6.17
C LYS A 194 -3.48 -14.21 7.17
N PHE A 195 -2.50 -15.03 7.51
CA PHE A 195 -2.62 -16.02 8.57
C PHE A 195 -1.54 -15.81 9.63
N VAL A 196 -1.81 -16.29 10.83
CA VAL A 196 -0.90 -16.29 11.97
C VAL A 196 -0.92 -17.68 12.57
N VAL A 197 0.26 -18.29 12.66
CA VAL A 197 0.47 -19.55 13.37
C VAL A 197 1.21 -19.26 14.66
N THR A 198 0.66 -19.73 15.77
CA THR A 198 1.28 -19.61 17.09
C THR A 198 1.93 -20.93 17.43
N PHE A 199 3.20 -20.86 17.85
CA PHE A 199 3.95 -22.01 18.36
C PHE A 199 4.31 -21.80 19.83
N ALA A 200 4.57 -22.89 20.56
CA ALA A 200 4.98 -22.86 21.96
C ALA A 200 6.28 -22.08 22.16
N THR A 201 7.26 -22.29 21.28
CA THR A 201 8.51 -21.54 21.28
C THR A 201 8.86 -21.04 19.88
N ALA A 202 9.80 -20.10 19.81
CA ALA A 202 10.38 -19.65 18.55
C ALA A 202 11.57 -20.56 18.14
N PHE A 203 11.34 -21.87 18.10
CA PHE A 203 12.37 -22.91 17.95
C PHE A 203 13.27 -22.75 16.71
N TRP A 204 12.82 -22.06 15.67
CA TRP A 204 13.64 -21.75 14.49
C TRP A 204 14.86 -20.90 14.83
N ARG A 205 14.83 -20.16 15.94
CA ARG A 205 15.97 -19.38 16.42
C ARG A 205 17.11 -20.26 16.93
N ASP A 206 16.81 -21.47 17.41
CA ASP A 206 17.83 -22.44 17.83
C ASP A 206 18.72 -22.87 16.66
N ASP A 207 18.15 -22.84 15.45
CA ASP A 207 18.83 -23.13 14.19
C ASP A 207 19.43 -21.86 13.53
N GLY A 208 19.45 -20.73 14.25
CA GLY A 208 19.98 -19.45 13.75
C GLY A 208 19.09 -18.73 12.72
N LEU A 209 17.84 -19.15 12.54
CA LEU A 209 16.92 -18.56 11.57
C LEU A 209 16.17 -17.36 12.16
N SER A 210 15.87 -16.36 11.33
CA SER A 210 15.07 -15.19 11.73
C SER A 210 13.56 -15.49 11.86
N GLY A 211 13.08 -16.51 11.14
CA GLY A 211 11.65 -16.78 10.92
C GLY A 211 11.09 -16.11 9.65
N GLU A 212 11.91 -15.38 8.90
CA GLU A 212 11.52 -14.84 7.58
C GLU A 212 11.63 -15.92 6.51
N ILE A 213 10.54 -16.12 5.75
CA ILE A 213 10.45 -17.11 4.68
C ILE A 213 9.90 -16.43 3.44
N ALA A 214 10.62 -16.56 2.33
CA ALA A 214 10.15 -16.18 1.00
C ALA A 214 10.05 -17.44 0.13
N SER A 215 8.85 -17.71 -0.40
CA SER A 215 8.54 -18.88 -1.21
C SER A 215 7.89 -18.44 -2.51
N THR A 216 8.28 -19.05 -3.63
CA THR A 216 7.61 -18.80 -4.91
C THR A 216 6.21 -19.45 -4.98
N GLY A 217 5.83 -20.24 -3.96
CA GLY A 217 4.50 -20.82 -3.80
C GLY A 217 4.33 -22.13 -4.56
N ARG A 218 5.01 -23.20 -4.11
CA ARG A 218 4.83 -24.55 -4.68
C ARG A 218 3.57 -25.25 -4.16
N THR A 219 3.02 -24.79 -3.04
CA THR A 219 1.83 -25.36 -2.39
C THR A 219 0.79 -24.26 -2.17
N THR A 220 -0.49 -24.65 -2.08
CA THR A 220 -1.60 -23.76 -1.72
C THR A 220 -1.98 -23.88 -0.24
N VAL A 221 -1.24 -24.68 0.53
CA VAL A 221 -1.52 -25.01 1.93
C VAL A 221 -0.38 -24.46 2.80
N PRO A 222 -0.58 -23.35 3.54
CA PRO A 222 0.47 -22.73 4.35
C PRO A 222 1.13 -23.69 5.35
N GLY A 223 0.37 -24.64 5.91
CA GLY A 223 0.88 -25.65 6.83
C GLY A 223 1.96 -26.56 6.22
N GLU A 224 1.82 -26.95 4.95
CA GLU A 224 2.80 -27.79 4.27
C GLU A 224 4.12 -27.05 4.05
N ASP A 225 4.04 -25.78 3.63
CA ASP A 225 5.23 -24.93 3.49
C ASP A 225 5.90 -24.70 4.86
N LEU A 226 5.13 -24.47 5.93
CA LEU A 226 5.70 -24.34 7.28
C LEU A 226 6.44 -25.60 7.73
N VAL A 227 5.87 -26.80 7.55
CA VAL A 227 6.57 -28.05 7.88
C VAL A 227 7.80 -28.25 7.01
N ARG A 228 7.74 -27.87 5.73
CA ARG A 228 8.88 -27.94 4.82
C ARG A 228 10.04 -27.04 5.25
N PHE A 229 9.76 -25.82 5.73
CA PHE A 229 10.79 -24.85 6.11
C PHE A 229 11.25 -24.99 7.57
N LEU A 230 10.34 -25.32 8.49
CA LEU A 230 10.59 -25.36 9.93
C LEU A 230 10.70 -26.80 10.49
N GLY A 231 10.48 -27.81 9.64
CA GLY A 231 10.54 -29.22 10.02
C GLY A 231 9.35 -29.68 10.87
N GLU A 232 9.44 -30.92 11.37
CA GLU A 232 8.37 -31.53 12.19
C GLU A 232 8.12 -30.82 13.52
N LYS A 233 9.07 -29.98 14.00
CA LYS A 233 8.85 -29.13 15.17
C LYS A 233 7.64 -28.20 14.98
N ALA A 234 7.37 -27.75 13.74
CA ALA A 234 6.17 -26.98 13.45
C ALA A 234 4.87 -27.74 13.76
N LEU A 235 4.84 -29.07 13.60
CA LEU A 235 3.67 -29.87 13.97
C LEU A 235 3.58 -30.08 15.47
N ARG A 236 4.72 -30.32 16.14
CA ARG A 236 4.79 -30.64 17.56
C ARG A 236 4.55 -29.43 18.47
N GLU A 237 4.99 -28.25 18.05
CA GLU A 237 4.89 -27.02 18.85
C GLU A 237 3.70 -26.15 18.47
N PHE A 238 2.85 -26.59 17.54
CA PHE A 238 1.65 -25.86 17.12
C PHE A 238 0.70 -25.59 18.30
N ILE A 239 0.25 -24.35 18.43
CA ILE A 239 -0.74 -23.92 19.42
C ILE A 239 -2.03 -23.48 18.76
N ALA A 240 -1.95 -22.57 17.78
CA ALA A 240 -3.13 -21.94 17.20
C ALA A 240 -2.90 -21.49 15.75
N TYR A 241 -3.98 -21.41 14.99
CA TYR A 241 -4.03 -20.88 13.65
C TYR A 241 -5.17 -19.87 13.56
N GLU A 242 -4.86 -18.67 13.08
CA GLU A 242 -5.83 -17.62 12.82
C GLU A 242 -5.66 -17.10 11.40
N GLU A 243 -6.74 -16.84 10.68
CA GLU A 243 -6.66 -16.28 9.32
C GLU A 243 -7.71 -15.22 9.03
N LYS A 244 -7.35 -14.32 8.11
CA LYS A 244 -8.25 -13.34 7.52
C LYS A 244 -8.08 -13.32 6.02
N ASN A 245 -9.14 -13.71 5.31
CA ASN A 245 -9.27 -13.50 3.88
C ASN A 245 -9.90 -12.13 3.60
N TRP A 246 -9.09 -11.18 3.14
CA TRP A 246 -9.52 -9.81 2.93
C TRP A 246 -10.39 -9.62 1.69
N LYS A 247 -10.41 -10.59 0.76
CA LYS A 247 -11.30 -10.56 -0.41
C LYS A 247 -12.78 -10.45 -0.01
N HIS A 248 -13.14 -11.00 1.15
CA HIS A 248 -14.51 -11.03 1.64
C HIS A 248 -14.90 -9.82 2.48
N GLU A 249 -14.01 -8.83 2.66
CA GLU A 249 -14.33 -7.61 3.41
C GLU A 249 -15.18 -6.64 2.56
N PRO A 250 -16.47 -6.44 2.89
CA PRO A 250 -17.40 -5.72 2.02
C PRO A 250 -17.05 -4.22 1.86
N TYR A 251 -16.40 -3.64 2.87
CA TYR A 251 -16.04 -2.22 2.94
C TYR A 251 -14.60 -1.92 2.52
N ASN A 252 -13.84 -2.94 2.10
CA ASN A 252 -12.50 -2.78 1.53
C ASN A 252 -12.46 -3.25 0.07
N GLY A 253 -13.16 -4.34 -0.25
CA GLY A 253 -13.12 -4.98 -1.57
C GLY A 253 -11.85 -5.82 -1.82
N GLY A 254 -10.82 -5.65 -0.98
CA GLY A 254 -9.61 -6.47 -0.94
C GLY A 254 -8.50 -5.77 -0.15
N CYS A 255 -7.29 -6.33 -0.23
CA CYS A 255 -6.08 -5.86 0.45
C CYS A 255 -4.83 -6.42 -0.25
N PRO A 256 -3.62 -5.90 0.04
CA PRO A 256 -3.33 -4.79 0.96
C PRO A 256 -3.67 -3.41 0.41
N VAL A 257 -3.68 -3.24 -0.91
CA VAL A 257 -3.90 -1.95 -1.59
C VAL A 257 -4.63 -2.14 -2.91
N ASP A 258 -5.19 -1.06 -3.44
CA ASP A 258 -5.61 -1.01 -4.84
C ASP A 258 -4.40 -0.80 -5.77
N HIS A 259 -4.49 -1.27 -7.00
CA HIS A 259 -3.48 -1.11 -8.04
C HIS A 259 -4.09 -0.69 -9.38
N VAL A 260 -3.25 -0.12 -10.24
CA VAL A 260 -3.64 0.34 -11.57
C VAL A 260 -3.14 -0.63 -12.64
N THR A 261 -4.02 -0.95 -13.59
CA THR A 261 -3.70 -1.80 -14.74
C THR A 261 -2.99 -1.00 -15.84
N PRO A 262 -2.19 -1.64 -16.71
CA PRO A 262 -1.50 -0.94 -17.79
C PRO A 262 -2.43 -0.05 -18.64
N GLY A 263 -2.01 1.18 -18.90
CA GLY A 263 -2.74 2.16 -19.73
C GLY A 263 -3.83 2.94 -19.00
N ASN A 264 -3.87 2.90 -17.67
CA ASN A 264 -4.87 3.64 -16.85
C ASN A 264 -4.26 4.69 -15.91
N MET A 265 -2.95 4.99 -16.02
CA MET A 265 -2.33 5.99 -15.14
C MET A 265 -2.70 7.43 -15.49
N ASP A 266 -3.22 7.68 -16.70
CA ASP A 266 -3.78 8.98 -17.10
C ASP A 266 -5.00 9.35 -16.23
N ALA A 267 -5.83 8.39 -15.84
CA ALA A 267 -6.91 8.60 -14.90
C ALA A 267 -6.38 8.82 -13.46
N PHE A 268 -5.30 8.13 -13.09
CA PHE A 268 -4.69 8.20 -11.75
C PHE A 268 -4.21 9.60 -11.37
N VAL A 269 -3.87 10.46 -12.33
CA VAL A 269 -3.48 11.85 -12.04
C VAL A 269 -4.56 12.61 -11.25
N THR A 270 -5.83 12.21 -11.42
CA THR A 270 -6.98 12.81 -10.75
C THR A 270 -7.21 12.30 -9.32
N ILE A 271 -6.36 11.42 -8.78
CA ILE A 271 -6.57 10.76 -7.49
C ILE A 271 -6.80 11.76 -6.34
N ARG A 272 -6.15 12.94 -6.39
CA ARG A 272 -6.30 14.02 -5.39
C ARG A 272 -7.33 15.08 -5.74
N ASP A 273 -7.74 15.17 -7.01
CA ASP A 273 -8.62 16.24 -7.48
C ASP A 273 -9.94 16.24 -6.71
N MET A 274 -10.34 17.43 -6.26
CA MET A 274 -11.61 17.63 -5.58
C MET A 274 -12.78 17.48 -6.55
N HIS A 275 -13.95 17.15 -6.00
CA HIS A 275 -15.22 17.21 -6.71
C HIS A 275 -16.16 18.14 -5.96
N TYR A 276 -16.16 19.42 -6.35
CA TYR A 276 -16.89 20.48 -5.65
C TYR A 276 -16.53 20.54 -4.15
N GLY A 277 -17.50 20.29 -3.26
CA GLY A 277 -17.31 20.24 -1.81
C GLY A 277 -16.62 18.97 -1.28
N VAL A 278 -16.25 18.03 -2.15
CA VAL A 278 -15.69 16.72 -1.77
C VAL A 278 -14.18 16.66 -1.98
N HIS A 279 -13.46 16.41 -0.90
CA HIS A 279 -12.02 16.17 -0.86
C HIS A 279 -11.74 14.67 -0.71
N PHE A 280 -10.60 14.21 -1.23
CA PHE A 280 -10.22 12.80 -1.23
C PHE A 280 -8.95 12.57 -0.40
N ALA A 281 -9.09 11.76 0.65
CA ALA A 281 -8.01 11.20 1.48
C ALA A 281 -7.93 9.69 1.25
N GLY A 282 -7.28 8.95 2.17
CA GLY A 282 -6.97 7.54 1.98
C GLY A 282 -5.54 7.35 1.50
N THR A 283 -4.94 6.21 1.80
CA THR A 283 -3.49 6.01 1.64
C THR A 283 -3.03 6.05 0.18
N GLU A 284 -3.93 5.76 -0.75
CA GLU A 284 -3.75 5.82 -2.21
C GLU A 284 -3.46 7.24 -2.71
N THR A 285 -3.84 8.25 -1.92
CA THR A 285 -3.64 9.67 -2.26
C THR A 285 -2.36 10.25 -1.64
N ALA A 286 -1.58 9.46 -0.91
CA ALA A 286 -0.36 9.91 -0.24
C ALA A 286 0.79 10.17 -1.24
N ILE A 287 1.69 11.10 -0.91
CA ILE A 287 2.95 11.31 -1.64
C ILE A 287 4.09 10.44 -1.09
N ALA A 288 4.04 10.14 0.21
CA ALA A 288 5.03 9.31 0.88
C ALA A 288 4.34 8.08 1.47
N TRP A 289 4.94 6.91 1.27
CA TRP A 289 4.42 5.65 1.77
C TRP A 289 2.96 5.38 1.36
N MET A 290 2.66 5.58 0.07
CA MET A 290 1.37 5.23 -0.51
C MET A 290 1.04 3.77 -0.23
N GLY A 291 -0.18 3.49 0.20
CA GLY A 291 -0.61 2.13 0.56
C GLY A 291 -0.33 1.71 2.01
N TYR A 292 0.39 2.52 2.79
CA TYR A 292 0.73 2.22 4.19
C TYR A 292 -0.05 3.10 5.18
N MET A 293 0.00 2.74 6.46
CA MET A 293 -0.64 3.51 7.54
C MET A 293 -0.08 4.93 7.65
N SER A 294 1.22 5.14 7.41
CA SER A 294 1.84 6.46 7.37
C SER A 294 1.28 7.33 6.24
N GLY A 295 1.09 6.74 5.06
CA GLY A 295 0.40 7.40 3.93
C GLY A 295 -1.05 7.75 4.26
N ALA A 296 -1.77 6.91 5.00
CA ALA A 296 -3.13 7.21 5.45
C ALA A 296 -3.18 8.43 6.40
N VAL A 297 -2.22 8.54 7.33
CA VAL A 297 -2.10 9.70 8.22
C VAL A 297 -1.72 10.96 7.43
N GLU A 298 -0.82 10.82 6.46
CA GLU A 298 -0.40 11.92 5.60
C GLU A 298 -1.54 12.49 4.77
N SER A 299 -2.26 11.63 4.04
CA SER A 299 -3.38 12.06 3.23
C SER A 299 -4.55 12.61 4.06
N GLY A 300 -4.83 12.03 5.24
CA GLY A 300 -5.84 12.53 6.16
C GLY A 300 -5.56 13.96 6.62
N LYS A 301 -4.31 14.23 7.04
CA LYS A 301 -3.88 15.60 7.41
C LYS A 301 -3.95 16.55 6.22
N ARG A 302 -3.47 16.11 5.04
CA ARG A 302 -3.50 16.90 3.80
C ARG A 302 -4.93 17.33 3.43
N ALA A 303 -5.86 16.39 3.38
CA ALA A 303 -7.27 16.67 3.03
C ALA A 303 -7.97 17.56 4.08
N ALA A 304 -7.67 17.38 5.37
CA ALA A 304 -8.19 18.28 6.42
C ALA A 304 -7.72 19.72 6.20
N ASN A 305 -6.48 19.93 5.77
CA ASN A 305 -5.93 21.25 5.49
C ASN A 305 -6.55 21.90 4.26
N GLU A 306 -6.81 21.12 3.20
CA GLU A 306 -7.55 21.61 2.04
C GLU A 306 -8.94 22.11 2.44
N VAL A 307 -9.64 21.38 3.32
CA VAL A 307 -10.93 21.81 3.87
C VAL A 307 -10.81 23.12 4.64
N LEU A 308 -9.83 23.24 5.55
CA LEU A 308 -9.62 24.46 6.34
C LEU A 308 -9.34 25.67 5.43
N HIS A 309 -8.48 25.49 4.44
CA HIS A 309 -8.17 26.51 3.44
C HIS A 309 -9.42 26.91 2.65
N ALA A 310 -10.20 25.95 2.16
CA ALA A 310 -11.43 26.18 1.42
C ALA A 310 -12.56 26.83 2.25
N LEU A 311 -12.44 26.83 3.58
CA LEU A 311 -13.34 27.52 4.51
C LEU A 311 -12.81 28.89 4.96
N GLY A 312 -11.67 29.35 4.42
CA GLY A 312 -11.06 30.62 4.80
C GLY A 312 -10.53 30.66 6.23
N VAL A 313 -10.27 29.49 6.84
CA VAL A 313 -9.66 29.40 8.17
C VAL A 313 -8.15 29.59 8.03
N ASP A 314 -7.57 30.53 8.79
CA ASP A 314 -6.13 30.76 8.81
C ASP A 314 -5.39 29.48 9.24
N HIS A 315 -4.51 28.99 8.37
CA HIS A 315 -3.89 27.67 8.42
C HIS A 315 -2.45 27.71 8.99
N ASN A 316 -2.10 28.78 9.72
CA ASN A 316 -0.87 28.89 10.53
C ASN A 316 -0.65 27.71 11.52
N TYR A 317 -1.67 26.88 11.76
CA TYR A 317 -1.62 25.68 12.61
C TYR A 317 -0.77 24.52 12.06
N LEU A 318 -0.20 24.64 10.85
CA LEU A 318 0.58 23.59 10.18
C LEU A 318 2.10 23.71 10.26
N LYS A 319 2.60 24.76 10.93
CA LYS A 319 4.02 24.87 11.28
C LYS A 319 4.44 23.62 12.08
N GLY A 320 5.35 22.81 11.52
CA GLY A 320 5.79 21.55 12.12
C GLY A 320 5.07 20.28 11.65
N SER A 321 4.14 20.35 10.68
CA SER A 321 3.57 19.16 10.02
C SER A 321 4.44 18.69 8.85
N GLN A 322 4.35 17.40 8.46
CA GLN A 322 5.14 16.80 7.36
C GLN A 322 4.95 17.40 5.95
N LEU A 323 4.03 18.36 5.82
CA LEU A 323 3.76 19.11 4.60
C LEU A 323 4.28 20.56 4.67
N SER A 324 4.89 20.94 5.79
CA SER A 324 5.64 22.18 5.92
C SER A 324 7.04 22.01 5.32
N ALA A 325 7.56 23.05 4.66
CA ALA A 325 8.88 23.03 4.01
C ALA A 325 10.05 22.76 4.99
N ASP A 326 9.82 22.89 6.29
CA ASP A 326 10.78 22.66 7.37
C ASP A 326 10.66 21.29 8.06
N CYS A 327 9.69 20.45 7.68
CA CYS A 327 9.47 19.18 8.38
C CYS A 327 10.48 18.11 7.95
N LYS A 328 11.33 17.72 8.91
CA LYS A 328 12.26 16.61 8.76
C LYS A 328 11.47 15.29 8.80
N ARG A 329 11.77 14.37 7.88
CA ARG A 329 11.24 12.99 7.92
C ARG A 329 11.37 12.41 9.33
N PRO A 330 10.37 11.66 9.85
CA PRO A 330 10.52 10.95 11.10
C PRO A 330 11.79 10.12 11.06
N GLN A 331 12.72 10.40 11.98
CA GLN A 331 13.88 9.54 12.18
C GLN A 331 13.41 8.34 12.99
N ALA A 332 13.82 7.13 12.58
CA ALA A 332 13.61 5.95 13.41
C ALA A 332 14.12 6.23 14.84
N PRO A 333 13.43 5.73 15.88
CA PRO A 333 13.92 5.89 17.25
C PRO A 333 15.37 5.45 17.30
N ARG A 334 16.27 6.31 17.78
CA ARG A 334 17.63 5.88 18.11
C ARG A 334 17.50 4.81 19.17
N ASP A 335 18.12 3.66 18.93
CA ASP A 335 18.06 2.45 19.74
C ASP A 335 17.93 2.76 21.24
N GLN A 336 16.72 2.58 21.78
CA GLN A 336 16.41 2.69 23.21
C GLN A 336 15.75 1.39 23.71
N TYR A 337 16.31 0.26 23.28
CA TYR A 337 16.04 -1.02 23.90
C TYR A 337 17.39 -1.73 24.07
N GLU A 338 18.05 -1.43 25.19
CA GLU A 338 19.02 -2.33 25.81
C GLU A 338 18.32 -3.59 26.35
#